data_AF-A0A9W6RV64-F1
#
_entry.id   AF-A0A9W6RV64-F1
#
_cell.length_a   1.000
_cell.length_b   1.000
_cell.length_c   1.000
_cell.angle_alpha   90.00
_cell.angle_beta   90.00
_cell.angle_gamma   90.00
#
_symmetry.space_group_name_H-M   'P 1'
#
loop_
_entity.id
_entity.type
_entity.pdbx_description
1 polymer ?
#
loop_
_entity_poly.entity_id
_entity_poly.type
_entity_poly.pdbx_seq_one_letter_code
_entity_poly.pdbx_strand_id
1 'polypeptide(L)'
;MLGDAGVGRSMSRDEIDRTLTRLKGERERITQGLLELEAHQGYQMLKGTRLTGETERSWVGINGRMATLWKLFDAHGKVLGEAEELRERHSKPGQAQLAELTRLLTGTSVELVSEEIPLEERTLLGPTGEWLTLDGVIERMTPLYEETAGLVASVNEIWSALLTRLGEVEETARAVAALHGALGAHEPAFDELSRLLTAVRETVRSDPMSLTSGGQADTARIDAIGTDLTALRGRLEDALRIRDEHDARARGIDATIGLVETAEHEAADARDRVLAKIDSPQLPDIPVTSVALRDRLAALEGLRGEGRWVELASRAAEVEQAAATALDQARQTTALITGVLDRRDELRGRLDAYKAKAGRLGLAEDTELTGLHQRAHDLLWTSPCDLRGATKALADYQRAIASRAEGTSR
;
A
#
# COMPACT_ATOMS: atom_id res chain seq x y z
N MET A 1 -52.93 -55.97 -42.22
CA MET A 1 -52.55 -57.29 -41.68
C MET A 1 -52.21 -57.08 -40.23
N LEU A 2 -52.98 -57.72 -39.35
CA LEU A 2 -52.75 -57.74 -37.91
C LEU A 2 -51.43 -58.47 -37.63
N GLY A 3 -50.50 -57.78 -36.98
CA GLY A 3 -49.23 -58.30 -36.51
C GLY A 3 -49.03 -57.87 -35.06
N ASP A 4 -49.51 -58.73 -34.16
CA ASP A 4 -49.08 -58.98 -32.77
C ASP A 4 -48.05 -57.99 -32.19
N ALA A 5 -48.53 -56.86 -31.65
CA ALA A 5 -47.74 -55.97 -30.80
C ALA A 5 -47.73 -56.58 -29.40
N GLY A 6 -46.59 -57.17 -29.03
CA GLY A 6 -46.41 -57.93 -27.80
C GLY A 6 -47.03 -57.26 -26.59
N VAL A 7 -47.87 -58.02 -25.88
CA VAL A 7 -48.25 -57.77 -24.49
C VAL A 7 -46.96 -57.62 -23.70
N GLY A 8 -46.55 -56.37 -23.48
CA GLY A 8 -45.36 -56.03 -22.73
C GLY A 8 -45.42 -56.74 -21.39
N ARG A 9 -44.40 -57.55 -21.11
CA ARG A 9 -44.26 -58.26 -19.83
C ARG A 9 -44.42 -57.24 -18.71
N SER A 10 -45.52 -57.32 -17.95
CA SER A 10 -45.72 -56.51 -16.76
C SER A 10 -44.56 -56.75 -15.82
N MET A 11 -43.94 -55.68 -15.33
CA MET A 11 -42.83 -55.78 -14.38
C MET A 11 -43.28 -56.58 -13.15
N SER A 12 -42.38 -57.42 -12.65
CA SER A 12 -42.57 -58.07 -11.36
C SER A 12 -42.51 -57.04 -10.23
N ARG A 13 -43.08 -57.40 -9.07
CA ARG A 13 -43.06 -56.54 -7.88
C ARG A 13 -41.64 -56.06 -7.53
N ASP A 14 -40.66 -56.97 -7.55
CA ASP A 14 -39.28 -56.65 -7.20
C ASP A 14 -38.61 -55.76 -8.25
N GLU A 15 -39.03 -55.82 -9.53
CA GLU A 15 -38.57 -54.91 -10.57
C GLU A 15 -39.16 -53.51 -10.38
N ILE A 16 -40.45 -53.41 -10.03
CA ILE A 16 -41.11 -52.13 -9.74
C ILE A 16 -40.47 -51.45 -8.54
N ASP A 17 -40.27 -52.19 -7.44
CA ASP A 17 -39.67 -51.63 -6.21
C ASP A 17 -38.23 -51.14 -6.47
N ARG A 18 -37.45 -51.87 -7.29
CA ARG A 18 -36.11 -51.44 -7.72
C ARG A 18 -36.15 -50.19 -8.60
N THR A 19 -37.07 -50.12 -9.57
CA THR A 19 -37.20 -48.97 -10.47
C THR A 19 -37.66 -47.72 -9.72
N LEU A 20 -38.62 -47.84 -8.80
CA LEU A 20 -39.04 -46.74 -7.92
C LEU A 20 -37.88 -46.23 -7.05
N THR A 21 -37.09 -47.13 -6.47
CA THR A 21 -35.91 -46.76 -5.67
C THR A 21 -34.88 -46.00 -6.53
N ARG A 22 -34.62 -46.47 -7.76
CA ARG A 22 -33.72 -45.79 -8.71
C ARG A 22 -34.21 -44.38 -9.04
N LEU A 23 -35.48 -44.24 -9.43
CA LEU A 23 -36.08 -42.97 -9.84
C LEU A 23 -36.18 -41.97 -8.68
N LYS A 24 -36.44 -42.43 -7.45
CA LYS A 24 -36.34 -41.59 -6.23
C LYS A 24 -34.93 -41.03 -6.07
N GLY A 25 -33.91 -41.87 -6.16
CA GLY A 25 -32.52 -41.43 -6.05
C GLY A 25 -32.07 -40.50 -7.20
N GLU A 26 -32.63 -40.67 -8.41
CA GLU A 26 -32.41 -39.74 -9.53
C GLU A 26 -33.08 -38.39 -9.28
N ARG A 27 -34.34 -38.41 -8.83
CA ARG A 27 -35.07 -37.20 -8.45
C ARG A 27 -34.34 -36.41 -7.36
N GLU A 28 -33.83 -37.07 -6.34
CA GLU A 28 -33.03 -36.42 -5.28
C GLU A 28 -31.77 -35.76 -5.85
N ARG A 29 -31.03 -36.45 -6.73
CA ARG A 29 -29.86 -35.89 -7.41
C ARG A 29 -30.20 -34.69 -8.30
N ILE A 30 -31.29 -34.76 -9.05
CA ILE A 30 -31.75 -33.65 -9.89
C ILE A 30 -32.16 -32.46 -9.01
N THR A 31 -32.89 -32.70 -7.92
CA THR A 31 -33.28 -31.66 -6.96
C THR A 31 -32.04 -30.95 -6.43
N GLN A 32 -31.05 -31.73 -5.99
CA GLN A 32 -29.79 -31.20 -5.48
C GLN A 32 -29.06 -30.37 -6.54
N GLY A 33 -28.95 -30.86 -7.78
CA GLY A 33 -28.32 -30.12 -8.87
C GLY A 33 -29.02 -28.80 -9.21
N LEU A 34 -30.37 -28.78 -9.25
CA LEU A 34 -31.13 -27.55 -9.48
C LEU A 34 -30.94 -26.53 -8.34
N LEU A 35 -30.93 -27.00 -7.09
CA LEU A 35 -30.67 -26.14 -5.94
C LEU A 35 -29.23 -25.61 -5.92
N GLU A 36 -28.25 -26.42 -6.30
CA GLU A 36 -26.85 -26.01 -6.44
C GLU A 36 -26.68 -24.95 -7.54
N LEU A 37 -27.37 -25.11 -8.67
CA LEU A 37 -27.38 -24.12 -9.74
C LEU A 37 -28.00 -22.79 -9.29
N GLU A 38 -29.12 -22.82 -8.55
CA GLU A 38 -29.68 -21.59 -7.98
C GLU A 38 -28.78 -21.00 -6.90
N ALA A 39 -28.11 -21.82 -6.10
CA ALA A 39 -27.16 -21.37 -5.08
C ALA A 39 -25.85 -20.84 -5.67
N HIS A 40 -25.56 -21.12 -6.95
CA HIS A 40 -24.37 -20.67 -7.63
C HIS A 40 -24.26 -19.13 -7.58
N GLN A 41 -23.07 -18.63 -7.29
CA GLN A 41 -22.82 -17.20 -7.09
C GLN A 41 -23.30 -16.35 -8.28
N GLY A 42 -22.99 -16.77 -9.51
CA GLY A 42 -23.45 -16.09 -10.73
C GLY A 42 -24.97 -15.95 -10.82
N TYR A 43 -25.73 -16.96 -10.39
CA TYR A 43 -27.20 -16.91 -10.41
C TYR A 43 -27.74 -15.96 -9.34
N GLN A 44 -27.21 -16.05 -8.12
CA GLN A 44 -27.60 -15.16 -7.01
C GLN A 44 -27.29 -13.68 -7.30
N MET A 45 -26.17 -13.41 -7.95
CA MET A 45 -25.79 -12.05 -8.34
C MET A 45 -26.75 -11.44 -9.37
N LEU A 46 -27.17 -12.23 -10.38
CA LEU A 46 -28.14 -11.78 -11.38
C LEU A 46 -29.53 -11.54 -10.77
N LYS A 47 -29.95 -12.38 -9.82
CA LYS A 47 -31.27 -12.28 -9.17
C LYS A 47 -31.42 -11.03 -8.30
N GLY A 48 -30.33 -10.56 -7.67
CA GLY A 48 -30.36 -9.49 -6.67
C GLY A 48 -30.11 -8.07 -7.20
N THR A 49 -29.83 -7.89 -8.49
CA THR A 49 -29.34 -6.62 -9.05
C THR A 49 -30.31 -6.02 -10.06
N ARG A 50 -30.30 -4.69 -10.19
CA ARG A 50 -31.03 -3.98 -11.25
C ARG A 50 -30.21 -4.07 -12.54
N LEU A 51 -30.44 -5.13 -13.29
CA LEU A 51 -29.74 -5.41 -14.55
C LEU A 51 -30.26 -4.52 -15.68
N THR A 52 -29.39 -4.25 -16.64
CA THR A 52 -29.72 -3.53 -17.87
C THR A 52 -29.01 -4.18 -19.07
N GLY A 53 -29.51 -3.94 -20.29
CA GLY A 53 -28.74 -4.17 -21.52
C GLY A 53 -28.54 -5.64 -21.89
N GLU A 54 -27.29 -6.05 -22.14
CA GLU A 54 -26.95 -7.44 -22.50
C GLU A 54 -27.11 -8.38 -21.31
N THR A 55 -26.77 -7.92 -20.10
CA THR A 55 -26.85 -8.72 -18.89
C THR A 55 -28.30 -9.03 -18.51
N GLU A 56 -29.21 -8.07 -18.69
CA GLU A 56 -30.65 -8.28 -18.50
C GLU A 56 -31.20 -9.33 -19.49
N ARG A 57 -30.81 -9.26 -20.77
CA ARG A 57 -31.21 -10.26 -21.78
C ARG A 57 -30.72 -11.66 -21.43
N SER A 58 -29.46 -11.78 -20.98
CA SER A 58 -28.91 -13.04 -20.51
C SER A 58 -29.69 -13.58 -19.31
N TRP A 59 -30.01 -12.72 -18.34
CA TRP A 59 -30.81 -13.10 -17.16
C TRP A 59 -32.21 -13.58 -17.52
N VAL A 60 -32.92 -12.90 -18.41
CA VAL A 60 -34.25 -13.35 -18.87
C VAL A 60 -34.16 -14.74 -19.49
N GLY A 61 -33.13 -15.00 -20.30
CA GLY A 61 -32.88 -16.30 -20.90
C GLY A 61 -32.55 -17.41 -19.90
N ILE A 62 -31.74 -17.10 -18.88
CA ILE A 62 -31.38 -18.04 -17.79
C ILE A 62 -32.61 -18.33 -16.93
N ASN A 63 -33.34 -17.31 -16.49
CA ASN A 63 -34.53 -17.45 -15.66
C ASN A 63 -35.66 -18.21 -16.39
N GLY A 64 -35.81 -17.99 -17.70
CA GLY A 64 -36.74 -18.75 -18.54
C GLY A 64 -36.37 -20.23 -18.64
N ARG A 65 -35.08 -20.56 -18.84
CA ARG A 65 -34.60 -21.95 -18.83
C ARG A 65 -34.77 -22.60 -17.45
N MET A 66 -34.50 -21.87 -16.38
CA MET A 66 -34.68 -22.35 -15.01
C MET A 66 -36.15 -22.67 -14.71
N ALA A 67 -37.07 -21.80 -15.14
CA ALA A 67 -38.51 -22.05 -15.04
C ALA A 67 -38.91 -23.31 -15.82
N THR A 68 -38.38 -23.53 -17.02
CA THR A 68 -38.61 -24.76 -17.80
C THR A 68 -38.07 -26.01 -17.10
N LEU A 69 -36.86 -25.95 -16.52
CA LEU A 69 -36.28 -27.06 -15.74
C LEU A 69 -37.17 -27.43 -14.55
N TRP A 70 -37.64 -26.45 -13.78
CA TRP A 70 -38.57 -26.70 -12.68
C TRP A 70 -39.92 -27.25 -13.15
N LYS A 71 -40.48 -26.74 -14.25
CA LYS A 71 -41.72 -27.30 -14.86
C LYS A 71 -41.55 -28.77 -15.25
N LEU A 72 -40.45 -29.12 -15.91
CA LEU A 72 -40.12 -30.51 -16.29
C LEU A 72 -39.94 -31.39 -15.05
N PHE A 73 -39.22 -30.89 -14.04
CA PHE A 73 -39.01 -31.59 -12.77
C PHE A 73 -40.32 -31.83 -12.01
N ASP A 74 -41.20 -30.84 -11.94
CA ASP A 74 -42.51 -30.96 -11.29
C ASP A 74 -43.41 -31.97 -12.00
N ALA A 75 -43.41 -31.96 -13.35
CA ALA A 75 -44.16 -32.93 -14.15
C ALA A 75 -43.65 -34.37 -13.93
N HIS A 76 -42.32 -34.57 -13.91
CA HIS A 76 -41.70 -35.84 -13.55
C HIS A 76 -42.06 -36.27 -12.11
N GLY A 77 -42.00 -35.32 -11.16
CA GLY A 77 -42.29 -35.56 -9.75
C GLY A 77 -43.75 -35.97 -9.47
N LYS A 78 -44.72 -35.43 -10.21
CA LYS A 78 -46.14 -35.80 -10.12
C LYS A 78 -46.37 -37.26 -10.50
N VAL A 79 -45.87 -37.68 -11.67
CA VAL A 79 -46.04 -39.06 -12.16
C VAL A 79 -45.34 -40.07 -11.25
N LEU A 80 -44.14 -39.72 -10.75
CA LEU A 80 -43.46 -40.58 -9.77
C LEU A 80 -44.23 -40.67 -8.46
N GLY A 81 -44.81 -39.57 -7.96
CA GLY A 81 -45.67 -39.56 -6.78
C GLY A 81 -46.92 -40.43 -6.94
N GLU A 82 -47.58 -40.36 -8.10
CA GLU A 82 -48.73 -41.21 -8.43
C GLU A 82 -48.37 -42.70 -8.43
N ALA A 83 -47.21 -43.06 -8.99
CA ALA A 83 -46.71 -44.43 -8.99
C ALA A 83 -46.39 -44.93 -7.57
N GLU A 84 -45.81 -44.07 -6.71
CA GLU A 84 -45.53 -44.38 -5.31
C GLU A 84 -46.82 -44.58 -4.50
N GLU A 85 -47.79 -43.66 -4.61
CA GLU A 85 -49.08 -43.76 -3.92
C GLU A 85 -49.86 -45.01 -4.36
N LEU A 86 -49.80 -45.37 -5.64
CA LEU A 86 -50.43 -46.60 -6.15
C LEU A 86 -49.77 -47.84 -5.55
N ARG A 87 -48.44 -47.82 -5.37
CA ARG A 87 -47.68 -48.92 -4.77
C ARG A 87 -47.87 -49.04 -3.26
N GLU A 88 -48.00 -47.91 -2.54
CA GLU A 88 -48.24 -47.86 -1.10
C GLU A 88 -49.66 -48.30 -0.72
N ARG A 89 -50.67 -47.88 -1.50
CA ARG A 89 -52.08 -48.29 -1.29
C ARG A 89 -52.30 -49.79 -1.48
N HIS A 90 -51.41 -50.49 -2.20
CA HIS A 90 -51.55 -51.90 -2.53
C HIS A 90 -50.29 -52.70 -2.11
N SER A 91 -50.29 -53.25 -0.88
CA SER A 91 -49.16 -54.07 -0.39
C SER A 91 -48.96 -55.39 -1.16
N LYS A 92 -50.02 -55.87 -1.82
CA LYS A 92 -50.02 -56.98 -2.80
C LYS A 92 -50.74 -56.55 -4.07
N PRO A 93 -50.07 -55.88 -5.03
CA PRO A 93 -50.70 -55.42 -6.26
C PRO A 93 -51.13 -56.61 -7.13
N GLY A 94 -52.35 -56.54 -7.68
CA GLY A 94 -52.85 -57.49 -8.66
C GLY A 94 -52.29 -57.23 -10.07
N GLN A 95 -52.65 -58.06 -11.04
CA GLN A 95 -52.14 -57.97 -12.40
C GLN A 95 -52.49 -56.65 -13.10
N ALA A 96 -53.67 -56.08 -12.82
CA ALA A 96 -54.07 -54.77 -13.34
C ALA A 96 -53.23 -53.62 -12.74
N GLN A 97 -52.94 -53.66 -11.44
CA GLN A 97 -52.09 -52.66 -10.79
C GLN A 97 -50.62 -52.77 -11.24
N LEU A 98 -50.11 -53.99 -11.46
CA LEU A 98 -48.77 -54.22 -12.01
C LEU A 98 -48.65 -53.68 -13.44
N ALA A 99 -49.68 -53.84 -14.27
CA ALA A 99 -49.72 -53.29 -15.62
C ALA A 99 -49.74 -51.75 -15.60
N GLU A 100 -50.54 -51.15 -14.72
CA GLU A 100 -50.59 -49.69 -14.58
C GLU A 100 -49.29 -49.09 -14.03
N LEU A 101 -48.67 -49.73 -13.02
CA LEU A 101 -47.35 -49.34 -12.53
C LEU A 101 -46.28 -49.48 -13.61
N THR A 102 -46.34 -50.54 -14.42
CA THR A 102 -45.43 -50.70 -15.56
C THR A 102 -45.62 -49.55 -16.56
N ARG A 103 -46.87 -49.18 -16.88
CA ARG A 103 -47.20 -48.07 -17.78
C ARG A 103 -46.68 -46.72 -17.26
N LEU A 104 -46.89 -46.43 -15.97
CA LEU A 104 -46.42 -45.19 -15.35
C LEU A 104 -44.90 -45.09 -15.36
N LEU A 105 -44.19 -46.19 -15.10
CA LEU A 105 -42.74 -46.21 -14.94
C LEU A 105 -41.96 -46.37 -16.25
N THR A 106 -42.54 -46.98 -17.28
CA THR A 106 -41.83 -47.27 -18.55
C THR A 106 -42.52 -46.71 -19.79
N GLY A 107 -43.80 -46.32 -19.68
CA GLY A 107 -44.57 -45.73 -20.77
C GLY A 107 -44.54 -44.19 -20.76
N THR A 108 -45.08 -43.61 -21.83
CA THR A 108 -45.30 -42.16 -21.96
C THR A 108 -46.41 -41.72 -21.02
N SER A 109 -46.01 -41.23 -19.84
CA SER A 109 -46.94 -40.92 -18.74
C SER A 109 -46.78 -39.50 -18.20
N VAL A 110 -45.73 -38.77 -18.60
CA VAL A 110 -45.54 -37.37 -18.24
C VAL A 110 -46.18 -36.50 -19.30
N GLU A 111 -47.24 -35.79 -18.93
CA GLU A 111 -47.90 -34.80 -19.80
C GLU A 111 -47.23 -33.43 -19.64
N LEU A 112 -46.68 -32.91 -20.74
CA LEU A 112 -46.29 -31.51 -20.83
C LEU A 112 -47.46 -30.71 -21.39
N VAL A 113 -48.20 -30.07 -20.48
CA VAL A 113 -49.23 -29.10 -20.88
C VAL A 113 -48.52 -27.86 -21.44
N SER A 114 -48.56 -27.70 -22.76
CA SER A 114 -48.14 -26.45 -23.40
C SER A 114 -49.20 -25.38 -23.15
N GLU A 115 -48.86 -24.37 -22.35
CA GLU A 115 -49.79 -23.32 -21.91
C GLU A 115 -50.30 -22.43 -23.06
N GLU A 116 -49.57 -22.32 -24.19
CA GLU A 116 -50.01 -21.54 -25.35
C GLU A 116 -49.60 -22.19 -26.67
N ILE A 117 -50.54 -22.92 -27.29
CA ILE A 117 -50.41 -23.32 -28.70
C ILE A 117 -50.97 -22.17 -29.56
N PRO A 118 -50.19 -21.61 -30.52
CA PRO A 118 -50.66 -20.64 -31.50
C PRO A 118 -51.93 -21.14 -32.21
N LEU A 119 -52.86 -20.25 -32.56
CA LEU A 119 -54.16 -20.65 -33.10
C LEU A 119 -54.03 -21.53 -34.36
N GLU A 120 -52.94 -21.35 -35.13
CA GLU A 120 -52.67 -22.10 -36.36
C GLU A 120 -52.31 -23.58 -36.10
N GLU A 121 -51.79 -23.90 -34.91
CA GLU A 121 -51.38 -25.25 -34.50
C GLU A 121 -52.43 -25.97 -33.63
N ARG A 122 -53.56 -25.31 -33.35
CA ARG A 122 -54.66 -25.90 -32.59
C ARG A 122 -55.42 -26.90 -33.46
N THR A 123 -55.46 -28.15 -33.03
CA THR A 123 -56.33 -29.16 -33.65
C THR A 123 -57.74 -29.11 -33.07
N LEU A 124 -58.73 -29.58 -33.83
CA LEU A 124 -60.15 -29.65 -33.46
C LEU A 124 -60.44 -30.48 -32.19
N LEU A 125 -59.48 -31.29 -31.73
CA LEU A 125 -59.58 -32.15 -30.55
C LEU A 125 -58.88 -31.57 -29.30
N GLY A 126 -58.41 -30.32 -29.36
CA GLY A 126 -57.64 -29.70 -28.27
C GLY A 126 -56.14 -30.01 -28.36
N PRO A 127 -55.31 -29.39 -27.51
CA PRO A 127 -53.86 -29.58 -27.55
C PRO A 127 -53.52 -31.06 -27.40
N THR A 128 -52.78 -31.61 -28.37
CA THR A 128 -52.07 -32.88 -28.15
C THR A 128 -50.90 -32.54 -27.24
N GLY A 129 -51.07 -32.69 -25.94
CA GLY A 129 -49.98 -32.57 -24.97
C GLY A 129 -48.80 -33.42 -25.41
N GLU A 130 -47.58 -32.91 -25.24
CA GLU A 130 -46.38 -33.72 -25.49
C GLU A 130 -46.26 -34.72 -24.35
N TRP A 131 -46.23 -36.02 -24.67
CA TRP A 131 -46.12 -37.08 -23.69
C TRP A 131 -44.70 -37.65 -23.68
N LEU A 132 -44.05 -37.57 -22.54
CA LEU A 132 -42.70 -38.10 -22.34
C LEU A 132 -42.72 -39.30 -21.37
N THR A 133 -41.71 -40.16 -21.51
CA THR A 133 -41.36 -41.13 -20.48
C THR A 133 -40.60 -40.42 -19.35
N LEU A 134 -40.53 -41.02 -18.16
CA LEU A 134 -39.74 -40.45 -17.05
C LEU A 134 -38.27 -40.25 -17.44
N ASP A 135 -37.66 -41.24 -18.10
CA ASP A 135 -36.28 -41.13 -18.60
C ASP A 135 -36.17 -40.06 -19.71
N GLY A 136 -37.18 -39.91 -20.57
CA GLY A 136 -37.22 -38.89 -21.63
C GLY A 136 -37.27 -37.45 -21.11
N VAL A 137 -37.89 -37.23 -19.94
CA VAL A 137 -37.82 -35.92 -19.26
C VAL A 137 -36.39 -35.62 -18.82
N ILE A 138 -35.68 -36.62 -18.26
CA ILE A 138 -34.29 -36.45 -17.82
C ILE A 138 -33.37 -36.19 -19.03
N GLU A 139 -33.54 -36.93 -20.13
CA GLU A 139 -32.82 -36.70 -21.39
C GLU A 139 -33.05 -35.28 -21.94
N ARG A 140 -34.25 -34.73 -21.75
CA ARG A 140 -34.57 -33.34 -22.15
C ARG A 140 -33.98 -32.31 -21.20
N MET A 141 -34.05 -32.57 -19.89
CA MET A 141 -33.53 -31.67 -18.85
C MET A 141 -32.00 -31.56 -18.89
N THR A 142 -31.29 -32.65 -19.19
CA THR A 142 -29.81 -32.72 -19.14
C THR A 142 -29.13 -31.62 -19.98
N PRO A 143 -29.37 -31.49 -21.30
CA PRO A 143 -28.75 -30.43 -22.09
C PRO A 143 -29.21 -29.02 -21.67
N LEU A 144 -30.48 -28.86 -21.28
CA LEU A 144 -31.01 -27.59 -20.76
C LEU A 144 -30.28 -27.14 -19.49
N TYR A 145 -29.99 -28.08 -18.59
CA TYR A 145 -29.22 -27.85 -17.37
C TYR A 145 -27.77 -27.49 -17.70
N GLU A 146 -27.09 -28.29 -18.53
CA GLU A 146 -25.69 -28.04 -18.91
C GLU A 146 -25.50 -26.68 -19.58
N GLU A 147 -26.37 -26.31 -20.52
CA GLU A 147 -26.36 -24.99 -21.16
C GLU A 147 -26.58 -23.86 -20.15
N THR A 148 -27.56 -24.01 -19.25
CA THR A 148 -27.87 -22.99 -18.24
C THR A 148 -26.74 -22.83 -17.24
N ALA A 149 -26.17 -23.95 -16.76
CA ALA A 149 -25.01 -23.96 -15.87
C ALA A 149 -23.79 -23.32 -16.54
N GLY A 150 -23.54 -23.62 -17.82
CA GLY A 150 -22.46 -23.01 -18.59
C GLY A 150 -22.61 -21.49 -18.73
N LEU A 151 -23.82 -21.01 -19.01
CA LEU A 151 -24.11 -19.56 -19.07
C LEU A 151 -23.91 -18.88 -17.72
N VAL A 152 -24.43 -19.47 -16.63
CA VAL A 152 -24.28 -18.94 -15.27
C VAL A 152 -22.80 -18.91 -14.85
N ALA A 153 -22.04 -19.95 -15.16
CA ALA A 153 -20.60 -20.01 -14.90
C ALA A 153 -19.84 -18.94 -15.68
N SER A 154 -20.10 -18.80 -16.98
CA SER A 154 -19.48 -17.80 -17.84
C SER A 154 -19.74 -16.37 -17.34
N VAL A 155 -20.98 -16.04 -16.98
CA VAL A 155 -21.33 -14.73 -16.40
C VAL A 155 -20.55 -14.50 -15.10
N ASN A 156 -20.45 -15.51 -14.24
CA ASN A 156 -19.71 -15.41 -12.99
C ASN A 156 -18.21 -15.15 -13.21
N GLU A 157 -17.58 -15.85 -14.16
CA GLU A 157 -16.18 -15.67 -14.53
C GLU A 157 -15.92 -14.26 -15.05
N ILE A 158 -16.77 -13.78 -15.98
CA ILE A 158 -16.66 -12.44 -16.55
C ILE A 158 -16.77 -11.38 -15.45
N TRP A 159 -17.80 -11.48 -14.60
CA TRP A 159 -18.03 -10.51 -13.54
C TRP A 159 -16.88 -10.51 -12.52
N SER A 160 -16.41 -11.69 -12.13
CA SER A 160 -15.29 -11.85 -11.18
C SER A 160 -14.00 -11.22 -11.72
N ALA A 161 -13.70 -11.43 -13.00
CA ALA A 161 -12.54 -10.84 -13.66
C ALA A 161 -12.63 -9.30 -13.70
N LEU A 162 -13.79 -8.76 -14.10
CA LEU A 162 -14.03 -7.32 -14.15
C LEU A 162 -13.93 -6.67 -12.76
N LEU A 163 -14.52 -7.28 -11.73
CA LEU A 163 -14.47 -6.76 -10.36
C LEU A 163 -13.06 -6.80 -9.77
N THR A 164 -12.30 -7.87 -10.04
CA THR A 164 -10.92 -7.99 -9.58
C THR A 164 -10.07 -6.87 -10.16
N ARG A 165 -10.13 -6.66 -11.49
CA ARG A 165 -9.36 -5.59 -12.16
C ARG A 165 -9.83 -4.20 -11.75
N LEU A 166 -11.14 -3.99 -11.60
CA LEU A 166 -11.69 -2.73 -11.12
C LEU A 166 -11.16 -2.39 -9.72
N GLY A 167 -11.12 -3.36 -8.80
CA GLY A 167 -10.59 -3.16 -7.45
C GLY A 167 -9.11 -2.75 -7.42
N GLU A 168 -8.27 -3.34 -8.27
CA GLU A 168 -6.86 -2.96 -8.41
C GLU A 168 -6.68 -1.52 -8.91
N VAL A 169 -7.51 -1.10 -9.87
CA VAL A 169 -7.49 0.27 -10.41
C VAL A 169 -8.04 1.27 -9.38
N GLU A 170 -9.08 0.91 -8.63
CA GLU A 170 -9.62 1.74 -7.54
C GLU A 170 -8.61 1.95 -6.39
N GLU A 171 -7.81 0.94 -6.05
CA GLU A 171 -6.70 1.10 -5.10
C GLU A 171 -5.66 2.09 -5.63
N THR A 172 -5.31 1.99 -6.91
CA THR A 172 -4.38 2.94 -7.54
C THR A 172 -4.94 4.36 -7.53
N ALA A 173 -6.23 4.54 -7.81
CA ALA A 173 -6.90 5.85 -7.73
C ALA A 173 -6.88 6.42 -6.31
N ARG A 174 -7.10 5.59 -5.28
CA ARG A 174 -6.98 6.01 -3.86
C ARG A 174 -5.56 6.44 -3.50
N ALA A 175 -4.55 5.73 -3.97
CA ALA A 175 -3.16 6.14 -3.78
C ALA A 175 -2.87 7.51 -4.42
N VAL A 176 -3.31 7.74 -5.66
CA VAL A 176 -3.16 9.03 -6.35
C VAL A 176 -3.87 10.16 -5.58
N ALA A 177 -5.09 9.93 -5.09
CA ALA A 177 -5.81 10.92 -4.28
C ALA A 177 -5.05 11.30 -2.99
N ALA A 178 -4.41 10.33 -2.33
CA ALA A 178 -3.59 10.59 -1.15
C ALA A 178 -2.36 11.45 -1.48
N LEU A 179 -1.70 11.20 -2.62
CA LEU A 179 -0.56 11.99 -3.08
C LEU A 179 -0.96 13.43 -3.41
N HIS A 180 -2.12 13.65 -4.02
CA HIS A 180 -2.67 15.00 -4.21
C HIS A 180 -2.89 15.73 -2.88
N GLY A 181 -3.49 15.05 -1.90
CA GLY A 181 -3.66 15.60 -0.56
C GLY A 181 -2.33 16.00 0.08
N ALA A 182 -1.29 15.20 -0.10
CA ALA A 182 0.06 15.48 0.40
C ALA A 182 0.77 16.63 -0.33
N LEU A 183 0.52 16.81 -1.63
CA LEU A 183 1.09 17.90 -2.43
C LEU A 183 0.30 19.21 -2.32
N GLY A 184 -0.97 19.16 -1.90
CA GLY A 184 -1.88 20.30 -1.96
C GLY A 184 -2.17 20.77 -3.39
N ALA A 185 -1.91 19.92 -4.38
CA ALA A 185 -2.07 20.20 -5.80
C ALA A 185 -3.35 19.54 -6.33
N HIS A 186 -4.02 20.25 -7.23
CA HIS A 186 -5.20 19.75 -7.93
C HIS A 186 -4.84 19.48 -9.40
N GLU A 187 -4.94 18.21 -9.82
CA GLU A 187 -4.68 17.81 -11.21
C GLU A 187 -6.00 17.48 -11.92
N PRO A 188 -6.42 18.28 -12.93
CA PRO A 188 -7.65 18.03 -13.69
C PRO A 188 -7.69 16.66 -14.38
N ALA A 189 -6.51 16.11 -14.72
CA ALA A 189 -6.41 14.78 -15.32
C ALA A 189 -6.93 13.67 -14.39
N PHE A 190 -6.73 13.81 -13.07
CA PHE A 190 -7.24 12.85 -12.10
C PHE A 190 -8.76 12.89 -11.98
N ASP A 191 -9.36 14.08 -12.06
CA ASP A 191 -10.80 14.24 -12.00
C ASP A 191 -11.49 13.59 -13.21
N GLU A 192 -10.90 13.72 -14.39
CA GLU A 192 -11.37 13.01 -15.60
C GLU A 192 -11.26 11.50 -15.41
N LEU A 193 -10.10 10.98 -14.99
CA LEU A 193 -9.90 9.55 -14.74
C LEU A 193 -10.86 9.01 -13.67
N SER A 194 -11.11 9.78 -12.61
CA SER A 194 -12.05 9.41 -11.54
C SER A 194 -13.50 9.35 -12.03
N ARG A 195 -13.90 10.26 -12.93
CA ARG A 195 -15.21 10.20 -13.60
C ARG A 195 -15.32 8.99 -14.52
N LEU A 196 -14.30 8.71 -15.31
CA LEU A 196 -14.26 7.54 -16.19
C LEU A 196 -14.34 6.23 -15.39
N LEU A 197 -13.58 6.12 -14.29
CA LEU A 197 -13.60 4.98 -13.39
C LEU A 197 -14.99 4.79 -12.76
N THR A 198 -15.62 5.88 -12.32
CA THR A 198 -16.99 5.86 -11.77
C THR A 198 -18.00 5.36 -12.80
N ALA A 199 -17.88 5.81 -14.05
CA ALA A 199 -18.76 5.36 -15.14
C ALA A 199 -18.58 3.86 -15.43
N VAL A 200 -17.34 3.39 -15.52
CA VAL A 200 -17.04 1.96 -15.74
C VAL A 200 -17.55 1.11 -14.58
N ARG A 201 -17.38 1.56 -13.33
CA ARG A 201 -17.92 0.87 -12.15
C ARG A 201 -19.43 0.70 -12.23
N GLU A 202 -20.17 1.74 -12.64
CA GLU A 202 -21.63 1.61 -12.78
C GLU A 202 -21.98 0.62 -13.90
N THR A 203 -21.27 0.64 -15.03
CA THR A 203 -21.45 -0.35 -16.10
C THR A 203 -21.17 -1.78 -15.62
N VAL A 204 -20.08 -2.03 -14.89
CA VAL A 204 -19.77 -3.36 -14.33
C VAL A 204 -20.85 -3.81 -13.34
N ARG A 205 -21.52 -2.89 -12.66
CA ARG A 205 -22.59 -3.19 -11.70
C ARG A 205 -23.93 -3.50 -12.35
N SER A 206 -24.28 -2.81 -13.44
CA SER A 206 -25.59 -2.92 -14.08
C SER A 206 -25.61 -3.77 -15.35
N ASP A 207 -24.51 -3.76 -16.12
CA ASP A 207 -24.39 -4.48 -17.39
C ASP A 207 -22.94 -4.99 -17.66
N PRO A 208 -22.40 -5.89 -16.83
CA PRO A 208 -21.07 -6.47 -17.02
C PRO A 208 -20.91 -7.22 -18.35
N MET A 209 -21.98 -7.82 -18.88
CA MET A 209 -21.93 -8.55 -20.15
C MET A 209 -21.70 -7.62 -21.36
N SER A 210 -21.97 -6.32 -21.24
CA SER A 210 -21.58 -5.34 -22.26
C SER A 210 -20.07 -5.17 -22.40
N LEU A 211 -19.30 -5.55 -21.39
CA LEU A 211 -17.83 -5.50 -21.35
C LEU A 211 -17.27 -6.90 -21.64
N THR A 212 -17.72 -7.50 -22.73
CA THR A 212 -17.25 -8.80 -23.19
C THR A 212 -16.72 -8.75 -24.60
N SER A 213 -15.64 -9.49 -24.84
CA SER A 213 -15.04 -9.65 -26.16
C SER A 213 -14.65 -11.11 -26.35
N GLY A 214 -15.19 -11.76 -27.38
CA GLY A 214 -14.93 -13.18 -27.66
C GLY A 214 -15.39 -14.15 -26.56
N GLY A 215 -16.40 -13.78 -25.75
CA GLY A 215 -16.90 -14.60 -24.65
C GLY A 215 -16.03 -14.56 -23.38
N GLN A 216 -15.13 -13.58 -23.30
CA GLN A 216 -14.30 -13.31 -22.13
C GLN A 216 -14.51 -11.86 -21.65
N ALA A 217 -14.13 -11.57 -20.41
CA ALA A 217 -14.16 -10.22 -19.87
C ALA A 217 -13.23 -9.30 -20.66
N ASP A 218 -13.76 -8.18 -21.16
CA ASP A 218 -12.96 -7.11 -21.76
C ASP A 218 -12.54 -6.11 -20.69
N THR A 219 -11.30 -6.22 -20.24
CA THR A 219 -10.71 -5.32 -19.24
C THR A 219 -9.99 -4.15 -19.88
N ALA A 220 -9.92 -4.03 -21.22
CA ALA A 220 -9.06 -3.07 -21.90
C ALA A 220 -9.33 -1.62 -21.48
N ARG A 221 -10.61 -1.26 -21.28
CA ARG A 221 -10.99 0.07 -20.79
C ARG A 221 -10.58 0.32 -19.34
N ILE A 222 -10.69 -0.69 -18.47
CA ILE A 222 -10.25 -0.63 -17.07
C ILE A 222 -8.72 -0.51 -17.03
N ASP A 223 -8.02 -1.32 -17.83
CA ASP A 223 -6.56 -1.35 -17.92
C ASP A 223 -5.99 -0.04 -18.46
N ALA A 224 -6.66 0.60 -19.43
CA ALA A 224 -6.29 1.93 -19.92
C ALA A 224 -6.34 2.98 -18.80
N ILE A 225 -7.45 3.03 -18.04
CA ILE A 225 -7.58 3.93 -16.89
C ILE A 225 -6.50 3.63 -15.83
N GLY A 226 -6.24 2.34 -15.55
CA GLY A 226 -5.21 1.92 -14.62
C GLY A 226 -3.79 2.32 -15.05
N THR A 227 -3.51 2.26 -16.35
CA THR A 227 -2.23 2.69 -16.93
C THR A 227 -2.03 4.19 -16.75
N ASP A 228 -3.06 4.99 -17.07
CA ASP A 228 -3.01 6.45 -16.94
C ASP A 228 -2.89 6.88 -15.46
N LEU A 229 -3.61 6.22 -14.56
CA LEU A 229 -3.49 6.44 -13.11
C LEU A 229 -2.10 6.06 -12.59
N THR A 230 -1.51 4.97 -13.07
CA THR A 230 -0.14 4.56 -12.68
C THR A 230 0.90 5.56 -13.17
N ALA A 231 0.76 6.05 -14.41
CA ALA A 231 1.64 7.09 -14.95
C ALA A 231 1.51 8.41 -14.18
N LEU A 232 0.28 8.80 -13.82
CA LEU A 232 0.02 9.96 -12.97
C LEU A 232 0.63 9.76 -11.57
N ARG A 233 0.45 8.58 -10.96
CA ARG A 233 1.05 8.25 -9.66
C ARG A 233 2.56 8.45 -9.68
N GLY A 234 3.25 7.89 -10.67
CA GLY A 234 4.70 8.04 -10.81
C GLY A 234 5.15 9.50 -10.90
N ARG A 235 4.44 10.33 -11.67
CA ARG A 235 4.74 11.77 -11.75
C ARG A 235 4.57 12.49 -10.40
N LEU A 236 3.54 12.15 -9.64
CA LEU A 236 3.28 12.75 -8.33
C LEU A 236 4.28 12.29 -7.28
N GLU A 237 4.67 11.01 -7.29
CA GLU A 237 5.72 10.46 -6.44
C GLU A 237 7.07 11.15 -6.72
N ASP A 238 7.42 11.36 -8.00
CA ASP A 238 8.61 12.11 -8.37
C ASP A 238 8.57 13.57 -7.89
N ALA A 239 7.41 14.23 -8.01
CA ALA A 239 7.24 15.60 -7.53
C ALA A 239 7.38 15.70 -6.00
N LEU A 240 6.80 14.74 -5.26
CA LEU A 240 6.95 14.64 -3.80
C LEU A 240 8.40 14.40 -3.41
N ARG A 241 9.09 13.49 -4.09
CA ARG A 241 10.51 13.20 -3.84
C ARG A 241 11.35 14.45 -4.04
N ILE A 242 11.17 15.18 -5.14
CA ILE A 242 11.88 16.43 -5.42
C ILE A 242 11.63 17.45 -4.31
N ARG A 243 10.37 17.65 -3.89
CA ARG A 243 10.02 18.55 -2.79
C ARG A 243 10.71 18.15 -1.49
N ASP A 244 10.64 16.88 -1.11
CA ASP A 244 11.16 16.39 0.16
C ASP A 244 12.70 16.44 0.19
N GLU A 245 13.37 16.17 -0.94
CA GLU A 245 14.82 16.37 -1.11
C GLU A 245 15.21 17.84 -0.93
N HIS A 246 14.45 18.78 -1.50
CA HIS A 246 14.66 20.21 -1.31
C HIS A 246 14.45 20.64 0.14
N ASP A 247 13.35 20.23 0.77
CA ASP A 247 13.05 20.57 2.17
C ASP A 247 14.11 19.97 3.12
N ALA A 248 14.61 18.76 2.83
CA ALA A 248 15.71 18.16 3.59
C ALA A 248 17.01 18.96 3.45
N ARG A 249 17.33 19.42 2.23
CA ARG A 249 18.51 20.26 1.99
C ARG A 249 18.41 21.59 2.72
N ALA A 250 17.25 22.25 2.67
CA ALA A 250 17.02 23.50 3.40
C ALA A 250 17.20 23.32 4.91
N ARG A 251 16.65 22.24 5.50
CA ARG A 251 16.87 21.90 6.92
C ARG A 251 18.34 21.64 7.25
N GLY A 252 19.09 20.99 6.35
CA GLY A 252 20.53 20.76 6.53
C GLY A 252 21.34 22.06 6.55
N ILE A 253 21.00 23.00 5.65
CA ILE A 253 21.60 24.34 5.62
C ILE A 253 21.25 25.10 6.91
N ASP A 254 19.98 25.12 7.32
CA ASP A 254 19.53 25.77 8.56
C ASP A 254 20.26 25.24 9.81
N ALA A 255 20.36 23.91 9.93
CA ALA A 255 21.09 23.28 11.02
C ALA A 255 22.57 23.69 11.04
N THR A 256 23.22 23.79 9.87
CA THR A 256 24.61 24.25 9.76
C THR A 256 24.73 25.71 10.18
N ILE A 257 23.78 26.58 9.79
CA ILE A 257 23.74 27.99 10.23
C ILE A 257 23.54 28.08 11.75
N GLY A 258 22.72 27.22 12.36
CA GLY A 258 22.59 27.15 13.81
C GLY A 258 23.90 26.77 14.52
N LEU A 259 24.71 25.89 13.92
CA LEU A 259 26.06 25.58 14.42
C LEU A 259 27.00 26.77 14.28
N VAL A 260 26.89 27.57 13.21
CA VAL A 260 27.67 28.80 13.04
C VAL A 260 27.34 29.78 14.17
N GLU A 261 26.06 30.05 14.41
CA GLU A 261 25.63 30.96 15.49
C GLU A 261 26.14 30.49 16.86
N THR A 262 26.06 29.19 17.14
CA THR A 262 26.58 28.61 18.38
C THR A 262 28.09 28.87 18.53
N ALA A 263 28.87 28.61 17.46
CA ALA A 263 30.31 28.84 17.46
C ALA A 263 30.67 30.33 17.58
N GLU A 264 29.90 31.22 16.96
CA GLU A 264 30.06 32.68 17.10
C GLU A 264 29.82 33.14 18.55
N HIS A 265 28.80 32.59 19.21
CA HIS A 265 28.51 32.88 20.62
C HIS A 265 29.61 32.34 21.55
N GLU A 266 30.06 31.11 21.33
CA GLU A 266 31.18 30.51 22.08
C GLU A 266 32.48 31.32 21.92
N ALA A 267 32.75 31.83 20.72
CA ALA A 267 33.88 32.71 20.47
C ALA A 267 33.77 34.02 21.28
N ALA A 268 32.57 34.61 21.31
CA ALA A 268 32.32 35.85 22.06
C ALA A 268 32.51 35.64 23.56
N ASP A 269 31.94 34.57 24.11
CA ASP A 269 32.13 34.19 25.51
C ASP A 269 33.60 33.90 25.85
N ALA A 270 34.32 33.20 24.98
CA ALA A 270 35.74 32.94 25.14
C ALA A 270 36.55 34.24 25.15
N ARG A 271 36.22 35.19 24.26
CA ARG A 271 36.87 36.50 24.19
C ARG A 271 36.68 37.28 25.47
N ASP A 272 35.46 37.33 26.00
CA ASP A 272 35.15 38.02 27.25
C ASP A 272 35.93 37.42 28.43
N ARG A 273 36.02 36.08 28.48
CA ARG A 273 36.86 35.38 29.48
C ARG A 273 38.34 35.73 29.35
N VAL A 274 38.87 35.86 28.13
CA VAL A 274 40.27 36.22 27.89
C VAL A 274 40.54 37.67 28.29
N LEU A 275 39.68 38.60 27.87
CA LEU A 275 39.78 40.04 28.20
C LEU A 275 39.73 40.28 29.72
N ALA A 276 38.96 39.49 30.47
CA ALA A 276 38.93 39.57 31.93
C ALA A 276 40.20 39.02 32.62
N LYS A 277 40.92 38.09 31.99
CA LYS A 277 41.98 37.28 32.63
C LYS A 277 43.39 37.62 32.16
N ILE A 278 43.55 38.19 30.97
CA ILE A 278 44.83 38.41 30.31
C ILE A 278 45.03 39.91 30.10
N ASP A 279 46.22 40.41 30.44
CA ASP A 279 46.57 41.79 30.15
C ASP A 279 46.89 41.95 28.66
N SER A 280 46.24 42.93 28.02
CA SER A 280 46.48 43.34 26.63
C SER A 280 46.61 42.19 25.61
N PRO A 281 45.62 41.26 25.52
CA PRO A 281 45.69 40.12 24.61
C PRO A 281 45.55 40.56 23.15
N GLN A 282 46.25 39.88 22.23
CA GLN A 282 46.06 40.04 20.79
C GLN A 282 45.08 38.96 20.32
N LEU A 283 43.85 39.35 20.02
CA LEU A 283 42.76 38.44 19.64
C LEU A 283 42.30 38.73 18.20
N PRO A 284 41.91 37.69 17.43
CA PRO A 284 41.28 37.87 16.13
C PRO A 284 39.88 38.48 16.28
N ASP A 285 39.41 39.15 15.23
CA ASP A 285 38.01 39.58 15.12
C ASP A 285 37.09 38.36 14.99
N ILE A 286 35.90 38.45 15.61
CA ILE A 286 34.89 37.39 15.51
C ILE A 286 33.93 37.78 14.38
N PRO A 287 33.94 37.08 13.23
CA PRO A 287 33.01 37.36 12.16
C PRO A 287 31.59 36.94 12.59
N VAL A 288 30.61 37.83 12.44
CA VAL A 288 29.19 37.53 12.68
C VAL A 288 28.50 37.38 11.33
N THR A 289 28.34 36.15 10.90
CA THR A 289 27.90 35.73 9.56
C THR A 289 26.57 34.98 9.58
N SER A 290 26.21 34.40 10.72
CA SER A 290 24.97 33.63 10.91
C SER A 290 23.71 34.39 10.45
N VAL A 291 23.56 35.68 10.81
CA VAL A 291 22.41 36.51 10.42
C VAL A 291 22.30 36.65 8.91
N ALA A 292 23.38 37.01 8.22
CA ALA A 292 23.39 37.15 6.76
C ALA A 292 23.12 35.80 6.05
N LEU A 293 23.57 34.68 6.63
CA LEU A 293 23.27 33.35 6.09
C LEU A 293 21.79 32.99 6.25
N ARG A 294 21.14 33.38 7.37
CA ARG A 294 19.69 33.20 7.56
C ARG A 294 18.88 34.00 6.54
N ASP A 295 19.26 35.25 6.29
CA ASP A 295 18.59 36.07 5.27
C ASP A 295 18.72 35.44 3.88
N ARG A 296 19.90 34.90 3.56
CA ARG A 296 20.13 34.19 2.29
C ARG A 296 19.33 32.88 2.19
N LEU A 297 19.20 32.13 3.29
CA LEU A 297 18.35 30.93 3.34
C LEU A 297 16.87 31.31 3.14
N ALA A 298 16.39 32.36 3.80
CA ALA A 298 15.02 32.86 3.63
C ALA A 298 14.74 33.30 2.18
N ALA A 299 15.73 33.90 1.50
CA ALA A 299 15.61 34.27 0.09
C ALA A 299 15.41 33.04 -0.85
N LEU A 300 15.85 31.84 -0.45
CA LEU A 300 15.63 30.62 -1.24
C LEU A 300 14.13 30.25 -1.30
N GLU A 301 13.36 30.51 -0.24
CA GLU A 301 11.91 30.28 -0.22
C GLU A 301 11.17 31.19 -1.22
N GLY A 302 11.67 32.42 -1.44
CA GLY A 302 11.15 33.31 -2.48
C GLY A 302 11.35 32.72 -3.89
N LEU A 303 12.55 32.19 -4.18
CA LEU A 303 12.86 31.54 -5.46
C LEU A 303 12.03 30.27 -5.68
N ARG A 304 11.70 29.54 -4.59
CA ARG A 304 10.80 28.39 -4.61
C ARG A 304 9.39 28.79 -5.03
N GLY A 305 8.84 29.84 -4.42
CA GLY A 305 7.51 30.36 -4.75
C GLY A 305 7.38 30.81 -6.20
N GLU A 306 8.46 31.32 -6.80
CA GLU A 306 8.54 31.72 -8.22
C GLU A 306 8.79 30.56 -9.19
N GLY A 307 9.05 29.34 -8.70
CA GLY A 307 9.34 28.17 -9.54
C GLY A 307 10.69 28.22 -10.27
N ARG A 308 11.66 29.03 -9.80
CA ARG A 308 12.99 29.21 -10.43
C ARG A 308 13.98 28.14 -9.99
N TRP A 309 13.71 26.89 -10.33
CA TRP A 309 14.43 25.70 -9.82
C TRP A 309 15.94 25.68 -10.08
N VAL A 310 16.39 26.07 -11.29
CA VAL A 310 17.82 26.05 -11.65
C VAL A 310 18.62 27.05 -10.81
N GLU A 311 18.08 28.24 -10.62
CA GLU A 311 18.71 29.28 -9.81
C GLU A 311 18.64 28.94 -8.34
N LEU A 312 17.53 28.40 -7.86
CA LEU A 312 17.39 27.91 -6.49
C LEU A 312 18.46 26.87 -6.17
N ALA A 313 18.71 25.90 -7.07
CA ALA A 313 19.74 24.88 -6.87
C ALA A 313 21.15 25.49 -6.76
N SER A 314 21.48 26.45 -7.63
CA SER A 314 22.77 27.16 -7.59
C SER A 314 22.92 27.96 -6.29
N ARG A 315 21.91 28.75 -5.93
CA ARG A 315 21.92 29.58 -4.73
C ARG A 315 21.96 28.74 -3.45
N ALA A 316 21.25 27.62 -3.40
CA ALA A 316 21.31 26.69 -2.27
C ALA A 316 22.72 26.13 -2.07
N ALA A 317 23.40 25.72 -3.15
CA ALA A 317 24.78 25.26 -3.08
C ALA A 317 25.74 26.36 -2.59
N GLU A 318 25.55 27.60 -3.05
CA GLU A 318 26.34 28.75 -2.57
C GLU A 318 26.14 29.03 -1.08
N VAL A 319 24.91 28.92 -0.57
CA VAL A 319 24.61 29.13 0.85
C VAL A 319 25.16 27.98 1.70
N GLU A 320 25.01 26.75 1.24
CA GLU A 320 25.56 25.55 1.89
C GLU A 320 27.08 25.64 2.04
N GLN A 321 27.79 25.95 0.96
CA GLN A 321 29.25 26.12 1.00
C GLN A 321 29.66 27.30 1.89
N ALA A 322 28.91 28.41 1.84
CA ALA A 322 29.19 29.57 2.68
C ALA A 322 28.97 29.26 4.17
N ALA A 323 27.94 28.51 4.53
CA ALA A 323 27.65 28.10 5.90
C ALA A 323 28.73 27.15 6.43
N ALA A 324 29.16 26.16 5.64
CA ALA A 324 30.26 25.27 6.01
C ALA A 324 31.58 26.05 6.24
N THR A 325 31.90 26.97 5.33
CA THR A 325 33.11 27.82 5.44
C THR A 325 33.04 28.72 6.67
N ALA A 326 31.89 29.34 6.93
CA ALA A 326 31.67 30.18 8.10
C ALA A 326 31.80 29.37 9.41
N LEU A 327 31.30 28.14 9.45
CA LEU A 327 31.39 27.26 10.61
C LEU A 327 32.86 26.92 10.94
N ASP A 328 33.64 26.57 9.92
CA ASP A 328 35.06 26.28 10.10
C ASP A 328 35.82 27.53 10.57
N GLN A 329 35.54 28.71 10.00
CA GLN A 329 36.14 29.97 10.41
C GLN A 329 35.78 30.35 11.86
N ALA A 330 34.51 30.21 12.25
CA ALA A 330 34.05 30.48 13.60
C ALA A 330 34.75 29.56 14.61
N ARG A 331 34.80 28.24 14.32
CA ARG A 331 35.50 27.26 15.17
C ARG A 331 37.00 27.53 15.30
N GLN A 332 37.66 27.87 14.20
CA GLN A 332 39.08 28.25 14.22
C GLN A 332 39.29 29.50 15.07
N THR A 333 38.41 30.49 14.95
CA THR A 333 38.45 31.72 15.75
C THR A 333 38.28 31.42 17.25
N THR A 334 37.29 30.59 17.61
CA THR A 334 37.08 30.13 18.99
C THR A 334 38.31 29.42 19.55
N ALA A 335 38.94 28.54 18.77
CA ALA A 335 40.14 27.82 19.18
C ALA A 335 41.33 28.76 19.39
N LEU A 336 41.53 29.74 18.51
CA LEU A 336 42.60 30.75 18.65
C LEU A 336 42.41 31.59 19.93
N ILE A 337 41.18 32.01 20.21
CA ILE A 337 40.85 32.80 21.40
C ILE A 337 41.07 31.96 22.68
N THR A 338 40.54 30.73 22.70
CA THR A 338 40.67 29.83 23.85
C THR A 338 42.12 29.42 24.11
N GLY A 339 42.92 29.25 23.05
CA GLY A 339 44.34 28.91 23.14
C GLY A 339 45.17 29.91 23.93
N VAL A 340 44.73 31.16 24.09
CA VAL A 340 45.39 32.15 24.96
C VAL A 340 45.28 31.76 26.44
N LEU A 341 44.12 31.28 26.87
CA LEU A 341 43.91 30.77 28.24
C LEU A 341 44.62 29.44 28.43
N ASP A 342 44.57 28.54 27.44
CA ASP A 342 45.29 27.26 27.50
C ASP A 342 46.79 27.49 27.65
N ARG A 343 47.34 28.49 26.95
CA ARG A 343 48.75 28.88 27.09
C ARG A 343 49.07 29.37 28.50
N ARG A 344 48.17 30.11 29.15
CA ARG A 344 48.34 30.52 30.55
C ARG A 344 48.44 29.30 31.46
N ASP A 345 47.52 28.34 31.30
CA ASP A 345 47.46 27.16 32.14
C ASP A 345 48.65 26.20 31.88
N GLU A 346 49.12 26.12 30.63
CA GLU A 346 50.36 25.43 30.27
C GLU A 346 51.57 26.06 30.98
N LEU A 347 51.70 27.40 30.98
CA LEU A 347 52.80 28.09 31.65
C LEU A 347 52.79 27.85 33.17
N ARG A 348 51.61 27.79 33.79
CA ARG A 348 51.44 27.44 35.21
C ARG A 348 51.94 26.04 35.50
N GLY A 349 51.46 25.04 34.76
CA GLY A 349 51.91 23.66 34.91
C GLY A 349 53.41 23.49 34.67
N ARG A 350 53.97 24.22 33.70
CA ARG A 350 55.42 24.23 33.46
C ARG A 350 56.19 24.84 34.64
N LEU A 351 55.73 25.97 35.19
CA LEU A 351 56.38 26.59 36.34
C LEU A 351 56.42 25.62 37.54
N ASP A 352 55.31 24.92 37.80
CA ASP A 352 55.22 23.91 38.87
C ASP A 352 56.18 22.75 38.64
N ALA A 353 56.29 22.26 37.40
CA ALA A 353 57.23 21.19 37.04
C ALA A 353 58.70 21.61 37.26
N TYR A 354 59.06 22.85 36.89
CA TYR A 354 60.41 23.37 37.11
C TYR A 354 60.70 23.64 38.59
N LYS A 355 59.71 24.05 39.39
CA LYS A 355 59.81 24.12 40.86
C LYS A 355 60.14 22.75 41.47
N ALA A 356 59.41 21.71 41.06
CA ALA A 356 59.68 20.35 41.51
C ALA A 356 61.06 19.83 41.04
N LYS A 357 61.52 20.24 39.86
CA LYS A 357 62.88 19.91 39.38
C LYS A 357 63.97 20.59 40.22
N ALA A 358 63.83 21.88 40.52
CA ALA A 358 64.77 22.61 41.37
C ALA A 358 64.88 21.97 42.77
N GLY A 359 63.75 21.56 43.36
CA GLY A 359 63.74 20.84 44.65
C GLY A 359 64.51 19.51 44.62
N ARG A 360 64.35 18.70 43.55
CA ARG A 360 65.09 17.44 43.38
C ARG A 360 66.60 17.63 43.21
N LEU A 361 67.03 18.78 42.68
CA LEU A 361 68.44 19.14 42.50
C LEU A 361 69.06 19.76 43.75
N GLY A 362 68.33 19.86 44.87
CA GLY A 362 68.81 20.48 46.10
C GLY A 362 68.94 22.01 46.04
N LEU A 363 68.42 22.64 44.98
CA LEU A 363 68.52 24.08 44.73
C LEU A 363 67.39 24.89 45.39
N ALA A 364 66.71 24.32 46.38
CA ALA A 364 65.52 24.90 47.00
C ALA A 364 65.83 26.12 47.90
N GLU A 365 67.05 26.19 48.44
CA GLU A 365 67.49 27.27 49.34
C GLU A 365 68.15 28.44 48.59
N ASP A 366 68.31 28.33 47.26
CA ASP A 366 68.88 29.39 46.46
C ASP A 366 67.93 30.58 46.34
N THR A 367 68.31 31.68 47.01
CA THR A 367 67.48 32.89 47.12
C THR A 367 67.18 33.54 45.76
N GLU A 368 68.10 33.44 44.79
CA GLU A 368 67.89 34.00 43.46
C GLU A 368 66.87 33.16 42.67
N LEU A 369 66.94 31.83 42.76
CA LEU A 369 65.94 30.94 42.16
C LEU A 369 64.56 31.12 42.79
N THR A 370 64.48 31.28 44.12
CA THR A 370 63.22 31.61 44.80
C THR A 370 62.65 32.93 44.29
N GLY A 371 63.47 33.97 44.12
CA GLY A 371 63.03 35.27 43.58
C GLY A 371 62.62 35.22 42.11
N LEU A 372 63.29 34.42 41.27
CA LEU A 372 62.89 34.17 39.88
C LEU A 372 61.57 33.40 39.80
N HIS A 373 61.40 32.37 40.62
CA HIS A 373 60.15 31.61 40.72
C HIS A 373 58.99 32.49 41.17
N GLN A 374 59.18 33.29 42.23
CA GLN A 374 58.15 34.19 42.76
C GLN A 374 57.69 35.20 41.71
N ARG A 375 58.64 35.82 40.98
CA ARG A 375 58.30 36.73 39.87
C ARG A 375 57.45 36.07 38.79
N ALA A 376 57.80 34.84 38.37
CA ALA A 376 57.01 34.12 37.38
C ALA A 376 55.64 33.70 37.93
N HIS A 377 55.55 33.32 39.20
CA HIS A 377 54.31 32.96 39.88
C HIS A 377 53.37 34.16 40.00
N ASP A 378 53.87 35.31 40.47
CA ASP A 378 53.09 36.54 40.63
C ASP A 378 52.47 36.98 39.30
N LEU A 379 53.25 36.95 38.21
CA LEU A 379 52.76 37.29 36.88
C LEU A 379 51.66 36.33 36.39
N LEU A 380 51.76 35.02 36.67
CA LEU A 380 50.79 34.02 36.21
C LEU A 380 49.51 33.93 37.05
N TRP A 381 49.59 34.23 38.35
CA TRP A 381 48.45 34.17 39.28
C TRP A 381 47.73 35.51 39.49
N THR A 382 48.30 36.63 39.00
CA THR A 382 47.60 37.92 38.93
C THR A 382 46.53 37.91 37.83
N SER A 383 45.47 38.69 38.02
CA SER A 383 44.43 38.94 37.01
C SER A 383 44.21 40.45 36.88
N PRO A 384 44.43 41.06 35.71
CA PRO A 384 44.87 40.45 34.44
C PRO A 384 46.32 39.94 34.44
N CYS A 385 46.60 38.84 33.73
CA CYS A 385 47.91 38.21 33.62
C CYS A 385 48.70 38.75 32.42
N ASP A 386 49.90 39.30 32.63
CA ASP A 386 50.83 39.60 31.54
C ASP A 386 51.50 38.30 31.06
N LEU A 387 50.93 37.70 30.01
CA LEU A 387 51.45 36.47 29.41
C LEU A 387 52.84 36.62 28.82
N ARG A 388 53.18 37.79 28.27
CA ARG A 388 54.50 38.03 27.66
C ARG A 388 55.55 38.12 28.76
N GLY A 389 55.27 38.90 29.80
CA GLY A 389 56.09 39.00 31.00
C GLY A 389 56.27 37.63 31.68
N ALA A 390 55.19 36.89 31.88
CA ALA A 390 55.23 35.56 32.49
C ALA A 390 56.08 34.56 31.69
N THR A 391 55.96 34.58 30.35
CA THR A 391 56.77 33.71 29.48
C THR A 391 58.26 34.02 29.62
N LYS A 392 58.63 35.31 29.66
CA LYS A 392 60.03 35.74 29.86
C LYS A 392 60.55 35.35 31.24
N ALA A 393 59.77 35.61 32.30
CA ALA A 393 60.14 35.27 33.67
C ALA A 393 60.34 33.76 33.88
N LEU A 394 59.48 32.93 33.29
CA LEU A 394 59.65 31.48 33.31
C LEU A 394 60.92 31.04 32.55
N ALA A 395 61.23 31.65 31.41
CA ALA A 395 62.45 31.33 30.66
C ALA A 395 63.72 31.75 31.41
N ASP A 396 63.71 32.89 32.12
CA ASP A 396 64.78 33.31 33.01
C ASP A 396 64.99 32.31 34.15
N TYR A 397 63.90 31.86 34.80
CA TYR A 397 63.94 30.83 35.84
C TYR A 397 64.50 29.50 35.32
N GLN A 398 64.06 29.05 34.14
CA GLN A 398 64.56 27.82 33.50
C GLN A 398 66.06 27.89 33.20
N ARG A 399 66.54 29.01 32.65
CA ARG A 399 67.97 29.22 32.38
C ARG A 399 68.80 29.20 33.66
N ALA A 400 68.32 29.83 34.72
CA ALA A 400 69.00 29.86 36.01
C ALA A 400 69.09 28.48 36.69
N ILE A 401 68.07 27.63 36.53
CA ILE A 401 68.13 26.23 37.01
C ILE A 401 69.16 25.42 36.19
N ALA A 402 69.18 25.60 34.87
CA ALA A 402 70.10 24.88 33.99
C ALA A 402 71.57 25.24 34.29
N SER A 403 71.88 26.53 34.43
CA SER A 403 73.24 26.99 34.72
C SER A 403 73.76 26.47 36.07
N ARG A 404 72.88 26.35 37.07
CA ARG A 404 73.23 25.81 38.40
C ARG A 404 73.39 24.30 38.38
N ALA A 405 72.53 23.59 37.67
CA ALA A 405 72.65 22.14 37.51
C ALA A 405 73.97 21.74 36.83
N GLU A 406 74.43 22.52 35.85
CA GLU A 406 75.75 22.33 35.22
C GLU A 406 76.92 22.66 36.16
N GLY A 407 76.75 23.67 37.02
CA GLY A 407 77.74 24.06 38.03
C GLY A 407 77.88 23.07 39.20
N THR A 408 76.83 22.31 39.54
CA THR A 408 76.86 21.27 40.59
C THR A 408 77.42 19.93 40.08
N SER A 409 77.54 19.75 38.75
CA SER A 409 78.03 18.52 38.13
C SER A 409 79.52 18.56 37.75
N ARG A 410 80.22 19.66 38.06
CA ARG A 410 81.68 19.80 38.06
C ARG A 410 82.16 19.85 39.50
#